data_AF-A0A6G3T776-F1
#
_entry.id   AF-A0A6G3T776-F1
#
_cell.length_a   1.000
_cell.length_b   1.000
_cell.length_c   1.000
_cell.angle_alpha   90.00
_cell.angle_beta   90.00
_cell.angle_gamma   90.00
#
_symmetry.space_group_name_H-M   'P 1'
#
loop_
_entity.id
_entity.type
_entity.pdbx_description
1 polymer ?
#
loop_
_entity_poly.entity_id
_entity_poly.type
_entity_poly.pdbx_seq_one_letter_code
_entity_poly.pdbx_strand_id
1 'polypeptide(L)'
;MLTAMDRSSPSGSTGTGAHGRAQPGKWLIGVPFRSTASRVVWMYYVVGEAGDVSRAVRVALARANSTQEKQARGGGSVTAEGLEVRRITLDALGHTRLDGAGDRSAAPSW
;
A
#
# COMPACT_ATOMS: atom_id res chain seq x y z
N MET A 1 40.61 44.44 -27.47
CA MET A 1 40.73 43.58 -26.28
C MET A 1 39.37 43.60 -25.59
N LEU A 2 38.67 42.47 -25.61
CA LEU A 2 37.29 42.24 -25.19
C LEU A 2 37.18 42.21 -23.65
N THR A 3 36.06 42.64 -23.05
CA THR A 3 35.19 41.79 -22.20
C THR A 3 33.93 42.59 -21.83
N ALA A 4 32.80 42.19 -22.39
CA ALA A 4 31.47 42.59 -21.96
C ALA A 4 31.13 41.91 -20.63
N MET A 5 30.58 42.65 -19.68
CA MET A 5 30.00 42.08 -18.46
C MET A 5 28.64 41.46 -18.81
N ASP A 6 28.65 40.14 -18.95
CA ASP A 6 27.48 39.29 -19.06
C ASP A 6 26.66 39.36 -17.75
N ARG A 7 25.45 39.91 -17.82
CA ARG A 7 24.47 39.81 -16.73
C ARG A 7 23.80 38.45 -16.82
N SER A 8 24.50 37.42 -16.37
CA SER A 8 23.92 36.11 -16.09
C SER A 8 22.89 36.22 -14.97
N SER A 9 21.61 36.24 -15.33
CA SER A 9 20.53 35.76 -14.48
C SER A 9 20.12 34.38 -14.98
N PRO A 10 20.35 33.30 -14.24
CA PRO A 10 19.54 32.11 -14.33
C PRO A 10 18.56 32.12 -13.16
N SER A 11 17.30 32.29 -13.56
CA SER A 11 16.08 31.73 -12.99
C SER A 11 16.23 30.93 -11.71
N GLY A 12 15.39 31.27 -10.73
CA GLY A 12 15.19 30.50 -9.52
C GLY A 12 15.05 29.02 -9.82
N SER A 13 16.10 28.27 -9.52
CA SER A 13 15.92 26.89 -9.15
C SER A 13 15.44 26.95 -7.71
N THR A 14 14.12 26.93 -7.55
CA THR A 14 13.51 26.40 -6.33
C THR A 14 14.34 25.20 -5.95
N GLY A 15 15.10 25.33 -4.87
CA GLY A 15 15.57 24.17 -4.13
C GLY A 15 14.29 23.40 -3.84
N THR A 16 14.03 22.37 -4.64
CA THR A 16 13.06 21.32 -4.40
C THR A 16 13.56 20.66 -3.14
N GLY A 17 13.26 21.31 -2.01
CA GLY A 17 13.66 20.92 -0.69
C GLY A 17 13.12 19.54 -0.51
N ALA A 18 14.03 18.57 -0.44
CA ALA A 18 13.78 17.16 -0.25
C ALA A 18 12.61 16.64 -1.11
N HIS A 19 12.92 15.75 -2.06
CA HIS A 19 12.04 14.60 -2.21
C HIS A 19 11.99 13.97 -0.82
N GLY A 20 11.05 14.42 0.02
CA GLY A 20 10.76 13.82 1.32
C GLY A 20 10.48 12.40 0.92
N ARG A 21 11.47 11.54 1.17
CA ARG A 21 11.48 10.14 0.74
C ARG A 21 10.08 9.66 1.05
N ALA A 22 9.25 9.47 0.02
CA ALA A 22 7.83 9.22 0.24
C ALA A 22 7.82 8.04 1.18
N GLN A 23 7.42 8.27 2.44
CA GLN A 23 7.61 7.24 3.46
C GLN A 23 6.93 6.00 2.90
N PRO A 24 7.66 4.88 2.80
CA PRO A 24 7.14 3.74 2.07
C PRO A 24 5.80 3.38 2.72
N GLY A 25 4.77 3.32 1.87
CA GLY A 25 3.39 3.29 2.33
C GLY A 25 3.15 2.11 3.25
N LYS A 26 2.41 2.34 4.34
CA LYS A 26 1.79 1.26 5.10
C LYS A 26 0.46 0.93 4.43
N TRP A 27 0.16 -0.35 4.32
CA TRP A 27 -1.05 -0.83 3.66
C TRP A 27 -1.78 -1.83 4.54
N LEU A 28 -3.10 -1.76 4.54
CA LEU A 28 -4.00 -2.78 5.07
C LEU A 28 -4.55 -3.58 3.90
N ILE A 29 -4.31 -4.89 3.90
CA ILE A 29 -4.83 -5.81 2.88
C ILE A 29 -5.80 -6.77 3.55
N GLY A 30 -7.08 -6.66 3.22
CA GLY A 30 -8.11 -7.63 3.58
C GLY A 30 -8.16 -8.75 2.55
N VAL A 31 -8.01 -9.98 3.00
CA VAL A 31 -8.09 -11.18 2.17
C VAL A 31 -9.34 -11.97 2.55
N PRO A 32 -10.33 -12.09 1.66
CA PRO A 32 -11.50 -12.90 1.94
C PRO A 32 -11.15 -14.38 1.81
N PHE A 33 -11.76 -15.20 2.67
CA PHE A 33 -11.74 -16.65 2.52
C PHE A 33 -13.09 -17.23 2.93
N ARG A 34 -13.42 -18.40 2.36
CA ARG A 34 -14.60 -19.16 2.78
C ARG A 34 -14.20 -20.07 3.94
N SER A 35 -14.87 -19.89 5.07
CA SER A 35 -14.73 -20.82 6.19
C SER A 35 -15.44 -22.14 5.88
N THR A 36 -15.15 -23.17 6.67
CA THR A 36 -15.82 -24.48 6.59
C THR A 36 -17.34 -24.41 6.76
N ALA A 37 -17.85 -23.36 7.42
CA ALA A 37 -19.28 -23.07 7.56
C ALA A 37 -19.87 -22.28 6.36
N SER A 38 -19.16 -22.20 5.23
CA SER A 38 -19.54 -21.46 4.02
C SER A 38 -19.75 -19.96 4.20
N ARG A 39 -19.24 -19.38 5.30
CA ARG A 39 -19.27 -17.93 5.53
C ARG A 39 -18.01 -17.29 4.95
N VAL A 40 -18.16 -16.14 4.30
CA VAL A 40 -17.01 -15.32 3.90
C VAL A 40 -16.47 -14.62 5.15
N VAL A 41 -15.21 -14.89 5.48
CA VAL A 41 -14.49 -14.26 6.58
C VAL A 41 -13.31 -13.48 5.99
N TRP A 42 -13.00 -12.34 6.59
CA TRP A 42 -11.90 -11.47 6.16
C TRP A 42 -10.75 -11.59 7.13
N MET A 43 -9.55 -11.75 6.58
CA MET A 43 -8.32 -11.65 7.37
C MET A 43 -7.50 -10.46 6.90
N TYR A 44 -7.09 -9.62 7.85
CA TYR A 44 -6.45 -8.34 7.55
C TYR A 44 -4.97 -8.40 7.86
N TYR A 45 -4.17 -7.96 6.90
CA TYR A 45 -2.72 -7.92 6.99
C TYR A 45 -2.24 -6.48 6.87
N VAL A 46 -1.50 -6.02 7.89
CA VAL A 46 -0.74 -4.78 7.80
C VAL A 46 0.61 -5.09 7.15
N VAL A 47 0.87 -4.45 6.01
CA VAL A 47 2.15 -4.51 5.31
C VAL A 47 2.85 -3.16 5.45
N GLY A 48 3.95 -3.15 6.19
CA GLY A 48 4.84 -2.00 6.25
C GLY A 48 5.79 -1.97 5.05
N GLU A 49 6.33 -0.78 4.76
CA GLU A 49 7.44 -0.59 3.82
C GLU A 49 7.15 -1.03 2.36
N ALA A 50 5.89 -1.02 1.93
CA ALA A 50 5.56 -1.30 0.53
C ALA A 50 5.52 -0.01 -0.27
N GLY A 51 6.48 0.15 -1.18
CA GLY A 51 6.57 1.30 -2.08
C GLY A 51 5.37 1.43 -3.02
N ASP A 52 4.63 0.35 -3.26
CA ASP A 52 3.46 0.28 -4.13
C ASP A 52 2.44 -0.77 -3.66
N VAL A 53 1.21 -0.65 -4.18
CA VAL A 53 0.08 -1.55 -3.87
C VAL A 53 0.39 -3.01 -4.24
N SER A 54 0.97 -3.24 -5.42
CA SER A 54 1.22 -4.58 -5.93
C SER A 54 2.18 -5.36 -5.04
N ARG A 55 3.21 -4.68 -4.50
CA ARG A 55 4.12 -5.24 -3.50
C ARG A 55 3.39 -5.54 -2.19
N ALA A 56 2.53 -4.64 -1.71
CA ALA A 56 1.75 -4.87 -0.50
C ALA A 56 0.84 -6.10 -0.63
N VAL A 57 0.13 -6.21 -1.75
CA VAL A 57 -0.74 -7.36 -2.06
C VAL A 57 0.06 -8.65 -2.13
N ARG A 58 1.20 -8.68 -2.84
CA ARG A 58 2.05 -9.88 -2.91
C ARG A 58 2.52 -10.34 -1.53
N VAL A 59 2.96 -9.41 -0.69
CA VAL A 59 3.41 -9.73 0.68
C VAL A 59 2.25 -10.28 1.52
N ALA A 60 1.08 -9.64 1.46
CA ALA A 60 -0.10 -10.09 2.18
C ALA A 60 -0.56 -11.48 1.72
N LEU A 61 -0.63 -11.73 0.41
CA LEU A 61 -0.99 -13.04 -0.14
C LEU A 61 0.03 -14.12 0.18
N ALA A 62 1.32 -13.81 0.16
CA ALA A 62 2.36 -14.74 0.57
C ALA A 62 2.20 -15.13 2.04
N ARG A 63 1.95 -14.15 2.92
CA ARG A 63 1.65 -14.42 4.33
C ARG A 63 0.38 -15.25 4.48
N ALA A 64 -0.70 -14.84 3.82
CA ALA A 64 -1.97 -15.55 3.87
C ALA A 64 -1.83 -17.00 3.42
N ASN A 65 -1.00 -17.26 2.41
CA ASN A 65 -0.77 -18.61 1.90
C ASN A 65 0.35 -19.37 2.60
N SER A 66 0.93 -18.84 3.68
CA SER A 66 1.87 -19.59 4.51
C SER A 66 1.20 -20.80 5.14
N THR A 67 1.99 -21.85 5.43
CA THR A 67 1.47 -23.10 6.00
C THR A 67 0.66 -22.85 7.27
N GLN A 68 1.17 -22.02 8.17
CA GLN A 68 0.51 -21.69 9.44
C GLN A 68 -0.88 -21.05 9.22
N GLU A 69 -0.94 -20.06 8.35
CA GLU A 69 -2.16 -19.29 8.06
C GLU A 69 -3.19 -20.13 7.30
N LYS A 70 -2.74 -21.01 6.38
CA LYS A 70 -3.60 -22.00 5.72
C LYS A 70 -4.22 -22.95 6.73
N GLN A 71 -3.43 -23.48 7.66
CA GLN A 71 -3.95 -24.38 8.69
C GLN A 71 -4.95 -23.69 9.61
N ALA A 72 -4.69 -22.44 10.03
CA ALA A 72 -5.61 -21.66 10.85
C ALA A 72 -7.00 -21.46 10.20
N ARG A 73 -7.07 -21.45 8.86
CA ARG A 73 -8.32 -21.31 8.09
C ARG A 73 -8.96 -22.63 7.65
N GLY A 74 -8.35 -23.78 7.95
CA GLY A 74 -8.86 -25.09 7.53
C GLY A 74 -8.35 -25.59 6.17
N GLY A 75 -7.19 -25.10 5.70
CA GLY A 75 -6.42 -25.71 4.62
C GLY A 75 -6.55 -25.07 3.23
N GLY A 76 -7.37 -24.03 3.07
CA GLY A 76 -7.60 -23.35 1.78
C GLY A 76 -6.52 -22.32 1.40
N SER A 77 -6.09 -22.37 0.14
CA SER A 77 -5.33 -21.28 -0.49
C SER A 77 -6.26 -20.11 -0.83
N VAL A 78 -5.75 -18.89 -0.76
CA VAL A 78 -6.49 -17.66 -1.09
C VAL A 78 -5.85 -16.96 -2.30
N THR A 79 -6.68 -16.35 -3.14
CA THR A 79 -6.29 -15.67 -4.38
C THR A 79 -6.37 -14.15 -4.22
N ALA A 80 -5.96 -13.42 -5.27
CA ALA A 80 -6.02 -11.96 -5.30
C ALA A 80 -7.42 -11.39 -5.62
N GLU A 81 -8.44 -12.24 -5.71
CA GLU A 81 -9.79 -11.82 -6.08
C GLU A 81 -10.53 -11.25 -4.87
N GLY A 82 -11.20 -10.12 -5.07
CA GLY A 82 -12.01 -9.47 -4.03
C GLY A 82 -11.20 -8.97 -2.83
N LEU A 83 -9.93 -8.61 -3.00
CA LEU A 83 -9.13 -8.03 -1.92
C LEU A 83 -9.62 -6.64 -1.53
N GLU A 84 -9.60 -6.33 -0.23
CA GLU A 84 -9.71 -4.97 0.27
C GLU A 84 -8.30 -4.39 0.37
N VAL A 85 -8.03 -3.29 -0.32
CA VAL A 85 -6.72 -2.63 -0.31
C VAL A 85 -6.89 -1.21 0.18
N ARG A 86 -6.29 -0.90 1.33
CA ARG A 86 -6.38 0.44 1.93
C ARG A 86 -5.02 0.95 2.34
N ARG A 87 -4.76 2.22 2.03
CA ARG A 87 -3.55 2.88 2.49
C ARG A 87 -3.72 3.28 3.95
N ILE A 88 -2.71 2.99 4.76
CA ILE A 88 -2.61 3.49 6.13
C ILE A 88 -1.77 4.77 6.08
N THR A 89 -2.38 5.89 6.46
CA THR A 89 -1.73 7.19 6.56
C THR A 89 -1.55 7.60 8.01
N LEU A 90 -0.53 8.41 8.27
CA LEU A 90 -0.33 9.06 9.56
C LEU A 90 -0.57 10.55 9.35
N ASP A 91 -1.50 11.12 10.08
CA ASP A 91 -1.71 12.56 10.03
C ASP A 91 -0.63 13.32 10.81
N ALA A 92 -0.63 14.65 10.71
CA ALA A 92 0.37 15.50 11.36
C ALA A 92 0.29 15.47 12.90
N LEU A 93 -0.79 14.93 13.48
CA LEU A 93 -0.99 14.75 14.92
C LEU A 93 -0.55 13.36 15.39
N GLY A 94 -0.10 12.50 14.46
CA GLY A 94 0.28 11.13 14.77
C GLY A 94 -0.90 10.15 14.80
N HIS A 95 -2.09 10.55 14.33
CA HIS A 95 -3.21 9.62 14.23
C HIS A 95 -3.12 8.78 12.96
N THR A 96 -3.39 7.49 13.13
CA THR A 96 -3.47 6.56 12.00
C THR A 96 -4.83 6.67 11.33
N ARG A 97 -4.85 6.87 10.02
CA ARG A 97 -6.05 6.89 9.18
C ARG A 97 -5.98 5.83 8.09
N LEU A 98 -7.15 5.46 7.57
CA LEU A 98 -7.28 4.58 6.43
C LEU A 98 -7.89 5.36 5.27
N ASP A 99 -7.18 5.43 4.15
CA ASP A 99 -7.68 6.11 2.96
C ASP A 99 -8.70 5.22 2.23
N GLY A 100 -9.75 5.86 1.69
CA GLY A 100 -10.80 5.21 0.90
C GLY A 100 -11.89 4.52 1.72
N ALA A 101 -13.10 4.47 1.15
CA ALA A 101 -14.12 3.52 1.58
C ALA A 101 -13.63 2.13 1.16
N GLY A 102 -13.62 1.17 2.09
CA GLY A 102 -13.36 -0.23 1.74
C GLY A 102 -14.50 -0.68 0.84
N ASP A 103 -14.37 -0.49 -0.47
CA ASP A 103 -15.41 -0.89 -1.41
C ASP A 103 -15.31 -2.40 -1.57
N ARG A 104 -16.14 -3.09 -0.79
CA ARG A 104 -16.19 -4.55 -0.65
C ARG A 104 -16.79 -5.24 -1.89
N SER A 105 -16.89 -4.55 -3.03
CA SER A 105 -17.55 -5.07 -4.24
C SER A 105 -16.81 -4.80 -5.56
N ALA A 106 -15.75 -4.00 -5.57
CA ALA A 106 -14.99 -3.80 -6.80
C ALA A 106 -13.88 -4.85 -6.93
N ALA A 107 -13.97 -5.71 -7.95
CA ALA A 107 -12.79 -6.41 -8.44
C ALA A 107 -11.75 -5.33 -8.81
N PRO A 108 -10.52 -5.40 -8.29
CA PRO A 108 -9.55 -4.37 -8.56
C PRO A 108 -9.13 -4.45 -10.04
N SER A 109 -9.46 -3.42 -10.82
CA SER A 109 -8.94 -3.26 -12.19
C SER A 109 -7.54 -2.65 -12.10
N TRP A 110 -6.52 -3.50 -12.14
CA TRP A 110 -5.12 -3.13 -12.39
C TRP A 110 -4.61 -3.91 -13.58
#